data_AF-A0A349K713-F1
#
_entry.id   AF-A0A349K713-F1
#
_cell.length_a   1.000
_cell.length_b   1.000
_cell.length_c   1.000
_cell.angle_alpha   90.00
_cell.angle_beta   90.00
_cell.angle_gamma   90.00
#
_symmetry.space_group_name_H-M   'P 1'
#
loop_
_entity.id
_entity.type
_entity.pdbx_description
1 polymer ?
#
loop_
_entity_poly.entity_id
_entity_poly.type
_entity_poly.pdbx_seq_one_letter_code
_entity_poly.pdbx_strand_id
1 'polypeptide(L)'
;PQSGATSPAALAGSLVQVLAETLASLMLVDLIKPGHPVIFGPWPFVTDLRTGSFSGGGGEEAVMSAASAQITNHYGLASSVGAGMTDSKSPDAQAGYEKGIAVVLAALAGCNNVSESSGMMASLMGYSFESLVIDNEMLGMVMRTVRGIEVNEETLSYR
;
A
#
# COMPACT_ATOMS: atom_id res chain seq x y z
N PRO A 1 -0.22 2.37 13.06
CA PRO A 1 0.85 2.14 14.06
C PRO A 1 2.17 1.85 13.35
N GLN A 2 3.31 2.05 14.00
CA GLN A 2 4.63 1.98 13.39
C GLN A 2 5.51 0.95 14.10
N SER A 3 5.94 -0.06 13.33
CA SER A 3 6.74 -1.19 13.80
C SER A 3 8.07 -0.73 14.38
N GLY A 4 8.27 -0.99 15.67
CA GLY A 4 9.47 -0.58 16.41
C GLY A 4 9.32 0.74 17.16
N ALA A 5 8.18 1.42 17.04
CA ALA A 5 7.88 2.65 17.77
C ALA A 5 6.53 2.57 18.51
N THR A 6 5.41 2.51 17.80
CA THR A 6 4.05 2.49 18.37
C THR A 6 3.36 1.12 18.28
N SER A 7 4.07 0.14 17.73
CA SER A 7 3.71 -1.28 17.73
C SER A 7 4.97 -2.15 17.84
N PRO A 8 4.84 -3.46 18.15
CA PRO A 8 5.99 -4.36 18.28
C PRO A 8 6.94 -4.30 17.07
N ALA A 9 8.25 -4.35 17.31
CA ALA A 9 9.26 -4.29 16.24
C ALA A 9 9.14 -5.42 15.20
N ALA A 10 8.54 -6.55 15.58
CA ALA A 10 8.28 -7.64 14.65
C ALA A 10 7.08 -7.30 13.74
N LEU A 11 7.27 -7.41 12.43
CA LEU A 11 6.25 -7.05 11.42
C LEU A 11 4.92 -7.78 11.66
N ALA A 12 4.96 -9.07 11.99
CA ALA A 12 3.76 -9.86 12.29
C ALA A 12 2.99 -9.32 13.50
N GLY A 13 3.70 -8.90 14.56
CA GLY A 13 3.07 -8.30 15.74
C GLY A 13 2.42 -6.96 15.43
N SER A 14 3.11 -6.12 14.64
CA SER A 14 2.55 -4.86 14.14
C SER A 14 1.32 -5.06 13.25
N LEU A 15 1.36 -6.05 12.37
CA LEU A 15 0.24 -6.38 11.49
C LEU A 15 -1.00 -6.86 12.27
N VAL A 16 -0.81 -7.74 13.26
CA VAL A 16 -1.89 -8.17 14.15
C VAL A 16 -2.46 -6.99 14.94
N GLN A 17 -1.60 -6.10 15.45
CA GLN A 17 -2.06 -4.94 16.20
C GLN A 17 -2.91 -4.00 15.33
N VAL A 18 -2.43 -3.60 14.15
CA VAL A 18 -3.21 -2.69 13.28
C VAL A 18 -4.52 -3.33 12.83
N LEU A 19 -4.54 -4.64 12.60
CA LEU A 19 -5.75 -5.35 12.22
C LEU A 19 -6.77 -5.29 13.35
N ALA A 20 -6.34 -5.54 14.60
CA ALA A 20 -7.20 -5.44 15.77
C ALA A 20 -7.77 -4.01 15.95
N GLU A 21 -6.93 -2.98 15.79
CA GLU A 21 -7.36 -1.56 15.84
C GLU A 21 -8.42 -1.24 14.77
N THR A 22 -8.20 -1.74 13.54
CA THR A 22 -9.09 -1.47 12.41
C THR A 22 -10.41 -2.25 12.54
N LEU A 23 -10.37 -3.49 13.03
CA LEU A 23 -11.58 -4.28 13.34
C LEU A 23 -12.40 -3.65 14.48
N ALA A 24 -11.76 -3.13 15.51
CA ALA A 24 -12.46 -2.39 16.57
C ALA A 24 -13.17 -1.14 16.02
N SER A 25 -12.53 -0.44 15.10
CA SER A 25 -13.11 0.72 14.41
C SER A 25 -14.31 0.31 13.53
N LEU A 26 -14.19 -0.80 12.79
CA LEU A 26 -15.28 -1.37 12.01
C LEU A 26 -16.49 -1.73 12.89
N MET A 27 -16.25 -2.41 14.01
CA MET A 27 -17.29 -2.74 14.98
C MET A 27 -18.01 -1.49 15.49
N LEU A 28 -17.27 -0.42 15.79
CA LEU A 28 -17.86 0.84 16.23
C LEU A 28 -18.78 1.44 15.15
N VAL A 29 -18.37 1.43 13.88
CA VAL A 29 -19.19 1.90 12.76
C VAL A 29 -20.46 1.06 12.64
N ASP A 30 -20.34 -0.27 12.73
CA ASP A 30 -21.48 -1.18 12.62
C ASP A 30 -22.48 -1.02 13.79
N LEU A 31 -22.00 -0.74 15.01
CA LEU A 31 -22.85 -0.41 16.16
C LEU A 31 -23.67 0.87 15.97
N ILE A 32 -23.11 1.87 15.26
CA ILE A 32 -23.80 3.13 14.97
C ILE A 32 -24.81 2.94 13.83
N LYS A 33 -24.39 2.28 12.75
CA LYS A 33 -25.21 2.02 11.57
C LYS A 33 -24.80 0.69 10.92
N PRO A 34 -25.56 -0.38 11.17
CA PRO A 34 -25.26 -1.68 10.60
C PRO A 34 -25.18 -1.64 9.07
N GLY A 35 -24.14 -2.27 8.52
CA GLY A 35 -23.93 -2.34 7.06
C GLY A 35 -23.56 -1.00 6.41
N HIS A 36 -23.09 0.01 7.16
CA HIS A 36 -22.55 1.22 6.56
C HIS A 36 -21.34 0.90 5.66
N PRO A 37 -21.27 1.44 4.42
CA PRO A 37 -20.12 1.22 3.56
C PRO A 37 -18.83 1.74 4.20
N VAL A 38 -17.80 0.91 4.20
CA VAL A 38 -16.48 1.22 4.77
C VAL A 38 -15.38 0.82 3.81
N ILE A 39 -14.29 1.59 3.83
CA ILE A 39 -13.01 1.16 3.27
C ILE A 39 -12.16 0.71 4.46
N PHE A 40 -11.82 -0.57 4.48
CA PHE A 40 -11.05 -1.18 5.54
C PHE A 40 -9.55 -0.99 5.24
N GLY A 41 -8.91 -0.12 6.01
CA GLY A 41 -7.52 0.29 5.77
C GLY A 41 -6.61 0.03 6.97
N PRO A 42 -6.19 -1.22 7.23
CA PRO A 42 -5.14 -1.48 8.20
C PRO A 42 -3.81 -1.01 7.62
N TRP A 43 -3.30 0.12 8.11
CA TRP A 43 -2.05 0.75 7.66
C TRP A 43 -0.95 0.57 8.70
N PRO A 44 -0.20 -0.52 8.62
CA PRO A 44 0.96 -0.70 9.45
C PRO A 44 2.18 -0.07 8.77
N PHE A 45 2.92 0.72 9.53
CA PHE A 45 4.05 1.49 9.05
C PHE A 45 5.36 0.94 9.62
N VAL A 46 6.51 1.31 9.02
CA VAL A 46 7.84 0.88 9.49
C VAL A 46 8.68 2.06 10.04
N THR A 47 9.48 1.80 11.08
CA THR A 47 10.50 2.72 11.61
C THR A 47 11.89 2.29 11.14
N ASP A 48 12.69 3.22 10.60
CA ASP A 48 14.13 3.03 10.49
C ASP A 48 14.72 3.10 11.90
N LEU A 49 15.19 1.97 12.43
CA LEU A 49 15.72 1.87 13.81
C LEU A 49 17.03 2.64 14.03
N ARG A 50 17.77 3.00 12.96
CA ARG A 50 19.00 3.76 13.04
C ARG A 50 18.72 5.26 13.18
N THR A 51 17.70 5.77 12.47
CA THR A 51 17.34 7.20 12.52
C THR A 51 16.18 7.51 13.46
N GLY A 52 15.38 6.50 13.81
CA GLY A 52 14.09 6.65 14.50
C GLY A 52 12.99 7.25 13.62
N SER A 53 13.24 7.47 12.32
CA SER A 53 12.28 8.12 11.43
C SER A 53 11.26 7.11 10.85
N PHE A 54 10.13 7.64 10.40
CA PHE A 54 9.26 6.90 9.49
C PHE A 54 10.01 6.52 8.21
N SER A 55 9.83 5.27 7.76
CA SER A 55 10.36 4.74 6.51
C SER A 55 9.21 4.13 5.73
N GLY A 56 8.82 4.78 4.64
CA GLY A 56 7.73 4.35 3.77
C GLY A 56 8.20 3.68 2.47
N GLY A 57 9.50 3.72 2.18
CA GLY A 57 10.08 3.13 0.97
C GLY A 57 10.69 1.74 1.15
N GLY A 58 10.72 1.23 2.37
CA GLY A 58 11.34 -0.04 2.71
C GLY A 58 10.62 -1.26 2.12
N GLY A 59 11.37 -2.35 1.91
CA GLY A 59 10.76 -3.62 1.47
C GLY A 59 9.81 -4.22 2.51
N GLU A 60 10.08 -3.95 3.79
CA GLU A 60 9.22 -4.28 4.93
C GLU A 60 7.85 -3.59 4.81
N GLU A 61 7.82 -2.32 4.42
CA GLU A 61 6.57 -1.59 4.17
C GLU A 61 5.80 -2.21 3.01
N ALA A 62 6.49 -2.52 1.90
CA ALA A 62 5.87 -3.14 0.72
C ALA A 62 5.19 -4.48 1.03
N VAL A 63 5.86 -5.37 1.78
CA VAL A 63 5.27 -6.67 2.15
C VAL A 63 4.15 -6.51 3.18
N MET A 64 4.26 -5.54 4.09
CA MET A 64 3.21 -5.26 5.07
C MET A 64 1.94 -4.73 4.39
N SER A 65 2.05 -3.82 3.43
CA SER A 65 0.91 -3.33 2.65
C SER A 65 0.26 -4.44 1.81
N ALA A 66 1.06 -5.32 1.21
CA ALA A 66 0.54 -6.49 0.49
C ALA A 66 -0.21 -7.46 1.42
N ALA A 67 0.34 -7.75 2.59
CA ALA A 67 -0.31 -8.60 3.58
C ALA A 67 -1.62 -7.98 4.10
N SER A 68 -1.64 -6.67 4.36
CA SER A 68 -2.86 -5.93 4.70
C SER A 68 -3.95 -6.06 3.64
N ALA A 69 -3.59 -5.94 2.35
CA ALA A 69 -4.53 -6.12 1.25
C ALA A 69 -5.10 -7.55 1.23
N GLN A 70 -4.25 -8.57 1.32
CA GLN A 70 -4.68 -9.97 1.32
C GLN A 70 -5.59 -10.32 2.49
N ILE A 71 -5.26 -9.87 3.71
CA ILE A 71 -6.08 -10.10 4.90
C ILE A 71 -7.43 -9.40 4.76
N THR A 72 -7.44 -8.17 4.27
CA THR A 72 -8.69 -7.41 4.07
C THR A 72 -9.60 -8.10 3.04
N ASN A 73 -9.01 -8.57 1.95
CA ASN A 73 -9.72 -9.35 0.92
C ASN A 73 -10.26 -10.67 1.47
N HIS A 74 -9.53 -11.33 2.38
CA HIS A 74 -10.00 -12.54 3.06
C HIS A 74 -11.28 -12.31 3.87
N TYR A 75 -11.45 -11.12 4.45
CA TYR A 75 -12.69 -10.72 5.14
C TYR A 75 -13.79 -10.24 4.18
N GLY A 76 -13.55 -10.19 2.87
CA GLY A 76 -14.52 -9.69 1.89
C GLY A 76 -14.79 -8.18 1.98
N LEU A 77 -13.85 -7.42 2.55
CA LEU A 77 -13.96 -5.97 2.72
C LEU A 77 -13.15 -5.24 1.63
N ALA A 78 -13.54 -4.00 1.32
CA ALA A 78 -12.78 -3.15 0.41
C ALA A 78 -11.50 -2.65 1.09
N SER A 79 -10.34 -2.96 0.53
CA SER A 79 -9.04 -2.60 1.08
C SER A 79 -8.55 -1.22 0.69
N SER A 80 -7.87 -0.55 1.62
CA SER A 80 -6.99 0.58 1.30
C SER A 80 -5.64 0.38 1.99
N VAL A 81 -4.55 0.55 1.25
CA VAL A 81 -3.19 0.39 1.78
C VAL A 81 -2.31 1.56 1.33
N GLY A 82 -1.38 1.99 2.19
CA GLY A 82 -0.35 2.95 1.81
C GLY A 82 0.78 2.25 1.05
N ALA A 83 1.01 2.62 -0.21
CA ALA A 83 2.09 2.01 -1.00
C ALA A 83 2.76 2.94 -2.02
N GLY A 84 2.29 4.18 -2.20
CA GLY A 84 2.84 5.12 -3.20
C GLY A 84 3.87 6.12 -2.69
N MET A 85 4.42 5.90 -1.50
CA MET A 85 5.36 6.82 -0.84
C MET A 85 6.81 6.38 -0.99
N THR A 86 7.73 7.32 -0.82
CA THR A 86 9.19 7.08 -0.85
C THR A 86 9.87 7.87 0.26
N ASP A 87 11.00 7.35 0.72
CA ASP A 87 11.89 8.05 1.62
C ASP A 87 12.81 9.03 0.89
N SER A 88 12.86 9.01 -0.45
CA SER A 88 13.66 9.96 -1.23
C SER A 88 13.18 11.40 -1.10
N LYS A 89 14.13 12.34 -1.13
CA LYS A 89 13.87 13.78 -1.01
C LYS A 89 13.79 14.47 -2.37
N SER A 90 14.02 13.72 -3.46
CA SER A 90 13.98 14.19 -4.84
C SER A 90 13.45 13.09 -5.77
N PRO A 91 12.86 13.43 -6.93
CA PRO A 91 12.44 12.44 -7.93
C PRO A 91 13.65 11.78 -8.62
N ASP A 92 14.29 10.86 -7.91
CA ASP A 92 15.49 10.16 -8.34
C ASP A 92 15.27 8.65 -8.47
N ALA A 93 16.36 7.90 -8.66
CA ALA A 93 16.29 6.44 -8.77
C ALA A 93 15.69 5.79 -7.52
N GLN A 94 15.94 6.35 -6.33
CA GLN A 94 15.36 5.85 -5.08
C GLN A 94 13.85 6.01 -5.07
N ALA A 95 13.35 7.20 -5.43
CA ALA A 95 11.92 7.42 -5.57
C ALA A 95 11.27 6.41 -6.54
N GLY A 96 11.94 6.12 -7.66
CA GLY A 96 11.47 5.18 -8.66
C GLY A 96 11.38 3.74 -8.16
N TYR A 97 12.45 3.17 -7.60
CA TYR A 97 12.44 1.76 -7.20
C TYR A 97 11.58 1.50 -5.95
N GLU A 98 11.57 2.42 -4.98
CA GLU A 98 10.78 2.24 -3.74
C GLU A 98 9.29 2.19 -4.06
N LYS A 99 8.79 3.20 -4.79
CA LYS A 99 7.39 3.27 -5.21
C LYS A 99 7.03 2.13 -6.15
N GLY A 100 7.89 1.84 -7.14
CA GLY A 100 7.64 0.79 -8.12
C GLY A 100 7.44 -0.57 -7.47
N ILE A 101 8.30 -0.94 -6.51
CA ILE A 101 8.19 -2.21 -5.76
C ILE A 101 6.91 -2.22 -4.91
N ALA A 102 6.70 -1.18 -4.10
CA ALA A 102 5.58 -1.13 -3.16
C ALA A 102 4.22 -1.16 -3.86
N VAL A 103 4.02 -0.30 -4.87
CA VAL A 103 2.74 -0.18 -5.57
C VAL A 103 2.44 -1.44 -6.38
N VAL A 104 3.40 -2.00 -7.13
CA VAL A 104 3.17 -3.24 -7.90
C VAL A 104 2.84 -4.41 -6.98
N LEU A 105 3.56 -4.55 -5.86
CA LEU A 105 3.32 -5.63 -4.92
C LEU A 105 1.93 -5.51 -4.26
N ALA A 106 1.55 -4.31 -3.81
CA ALA A 106 0.22 -4.06 -3.25
C ALA A 106 -0.90 -4.31 -4.28
N ALA A 107 -0.70 -3.91 -5.53
CA ALA A 107 -1.68 -4.10 -6.59
C ALA A 107 -1.85 -5.59 -6.95
N LEU A 108 -0.75 -6.35 -7.07
CA LEU A 108 -0.79 -7.80 -7.30
C LEU A 108 -1.35 -8.59 -6.10
N ALA A 109 -1.24 -8.05 -4.88
CA ALA A 109 -1.89 -8.59 -3.69
C ALA A 109 -3.42 -8.39 -3.68
N GLY A 110 -3.98 -7.69 -4.68
CA GLY A 110 -5.41 -7.48 -4.84
C GLY A 110 -5.95 -6.27 -4.09
N CYS A 111 -5.11 -5.28 -3.79
CA CYS A 111 -5.59 -4.05 -3.14
C CYS A 111 -6.66 -3.34 -3.99
N ASN A 112 -7.72 -2.83 -3.36
CA ASN A 112 -8.77 -2.07 -4.03
C ASN A 112 -8.42 -0.57 -4.18
N ASN A 113 -7.69 0.00 -3.21
CA ASN A 113 -7.27 1.39 -3.23
C ASN A 113 -5.84 1.56 -2.71
N VAL A 114 -4.93 2.02 -3.57
CA VAL A 114 -3.59 2.44 -3.15
C VAL A 114 -3.64 3.92 -2.78
N SER A 115 -3.40 4.21 -1.51
CA SER A 115 -3.27 5.57 -1.03
C SER A 115 -1.84 6.08 -1.21
N GLU A 116 -1.69 7.42 -1.16
CA GLU A 116 -0.41 8.10 -1.38
C GLU A 116 0.20 7.80 -2.75
N SER A 117 -0.61 7.35 -3.71
CA SER A 117 -0.21 6.71 -4.97
C SER A 117 0.66 7.58 -5.89
N SER A 118 0.59 8.91 -5.77
CA SER A 118 1.34 9.84 -6.61
C SER A 118 1.80 11.08 -5.85
N GLY A 119 3.01 11.53 -6.16
CA GLY A 119 3.59 12.79 -5.68
C GLY A 119 4.14 12.77 -4.27
N MET A 120 3.86 11.74 -3.46
CA MET A 120 4.29 11.66 -2.06
C MET A 120 5.78 11.33 -1.92
N MET A 121 6.52 12.15 -1.18
CA MET A 121 7.98 12.12 -1.06
C MET A 121 8.42 12.30 0.41
N ALA A 122 9.72 12.09 0.66
CA ALA A 122 10.38 12.38 1.92
C ALA A 122 9.66 11.77 3.14
N SER A 123 9.25 10.50 3.03
CA SER A 123 8.56 9.79 4.12
C SER A 123 7.27 10.51 4.54
N LEU A 124 6.43 10.85 3.55
CA LEU A 124 5.17 11.62 3.69
C LEU A 124 5.32 13.08 4.13
N MET A 125 6.53 13.62 4.22
CA MET A 125 6.77 15.03 4.59
C MET A 125 6.77 15.99 3.40
N GLY A 126 6.76 15.47 2.17
CA GLY A 126 6.84 16.29 0.96
C GLY A 126 5.90 15.83 -0.15
N TYR A 127 5.56 16.77 -1.02
CA TYR A 127 4.83 16.51 -2.25
C TYR A 127 5.56 17.15 -3.42
N SER A 128 5.76 16.43 -4.53
CA SER A 128 6.39 16.93 -5.75
C SER A 128 5.47 16.78 -6.95
N PHE A 129 5.29 17.86 -7.70
CA PHE A 129 4.54 17.85 -8.96
C PHE A 129 5.28 17.07 -10.05
N GLU A 130 6.61 17.13 -10.06
CA GLU A 130 7.45 16.33 -10.95
C GLU A 130 7.26 14.84 -10.65
N SER A 131 7.31 14.45 -9.37
CA SER A 131 7.02 13.08 -8.97
C SER A 131 5.59 12.68 -9.30
N LEU A 132 4.59 13.57 -9.18
CA LEU A 132 3.22 13.24 -9.58
C LEU A 132 3.14 12.79 -11.05
N VAL A 133 3.85 13.47 -11.96
CA VAL A 133 3.82 13.10 -13.39
C VAL A 133 4.53 11.78 -13.63
N ILE A 134 5.69 11.58 -12.98
CA ILE A 134 6.46 10.33 -13.05
C ILE A 134 5.64 9.16 -12.48
N ASP A 135 5.04 9.36 -11.32
CA ASP A 135 4.23 8.36 -10.63
C ASP A 135 2.99 8.01 -11.46
N ASN A 136 2.38 8.98 -12.15
CA ASN A 136 1.24 8.70 -13.03
C ASN A 136 1.61 7.72 -14.17
N GLU A 137 2.78 7.87 -14.78
CA GLU A 137 3.26 6.91 -15.79
C GLU A 137 3.52 5.54 -15.17
N MET A 138 4.20 5.50 -14.01
CA MET A 138 4.46 4.27 -13.26
C MET A 138 3.17 3.55 -12.87
N LEU A 139 2.15 4.28 -12.40
CA LEU A 139 0.82 3.75 -12.10
C LEU A 139 0.14 3.19 -13.34
N GLY A 140 0.27 3.85 -14.50
CA GLY A 140 -0.19 3.31 -15.78
C GLY A 140 0.44 1.96 -16.10
N MET A 141 1.75 1.81 -15.88
CA MET A 141 2.46 0.53 -16.02
C MET A 141 1.98 -0.51 -15.01
N VAL A 142 1.71 -0.13 -13.76
CA VAL A 142 1.15 -1.04 -12.75
C VAL A 142 -0.23 -1.54 -13.18
N MET A 143 -1.11 -0.64 -13.61
CA MET A 143 -2.46 -0.98 -14.09
C MET A 143 -2.40 -1.94 -15.29
N ARG A 144 -1.47 -1.72 -16.23
CA ARG A 144 -1.23 -2.66 -17.33
C ARG A 144 -0.72 -4.02 -16.82
N THR A 145 0.13 -4.03 -15.81
CA THR A 145 0.71 -5.25 -15.23
C THR A 145 -0.37 -6.10 -14.56
N VAL A 146 -1.22 -5.51 -13.72
CA VAL A 146 -2.28 -6.25 -13.01
C VAL A 146 -3.38 -6.78 -13.91
N ARG A 147 -3.59 -6.19 -15.11
CA ARG A 147 -4.51 -6.74 -16.13
C ARG A 147 -4.08 -8.13 -16.61
N GLY A 148 -2.81 -8.51 -16.45
CA GLY A 148 -2.29 -9.80 -16.86
C GLY A 148 -2.25 -9.98 -18.39
N ILE A 149 -2.40 -11.23 -18.83
CA ILE A 149 -2.43 -11.61 -20.25
C ILE A 149 -3.87 -11.99 -20.60
N GLU A 150 -4.41 -11.33 -21.61
CA GLU A 150 -5.73 -11.65 -22.14
C GLU A 150 -5.65 -12.90 -23.02
N VAL A 151 -6.45 -13.93 -22.70
CA VAL A 151 -6.43 -15.23 -23.40
C VAL A 151 -7.79 -15.49 -24.03
N ASN A 152 -7.86 -15.41 -25.37
CA ASN A 152 -9.02 -15.71 -26.19
C ASN A 152 -8.58 -16.19 -27.60
N GLU A 153 -9.50 -16.57 -28.48
CA GLU A 153 -9.14 -17.07 -29.83
C GLU A 153 -8.32 -16.06 -30.65
N GLU A 154 -8.61 -14.76 -30.52
CA GLU A 154 -7.92 -13.68 -31.23
C GLU A 154 -6.49 -13.49 -30.69
N THR A 155 -6.32 -13.40 -29.36
CA THR A 155 -5.01 -13.18 -28.72
C THR A 155 -4.08 -14.39 -28.81
N LEU A 156 -4.63 -15.59 -29.04
CA LEU A 156 -3.83 -16.79 -29.30
C LEU A 156 -3.28 -16.84 -30.75
N SER A 157 -3.87 -16.08 -31.69
CA SER A 157 -3.33 -15.82 -33.04
C SER A 157 -2.88 -17.08 -33.83
N TYR A 158 -3.61 -18.20 -33.72
CA TYR A 158 -3.32 -19.45 -34.43
C TYR A 158 -4.20 -19.71 -35.66
N ARG A 159 -5.10 -18.77 -36.00
CA ARG A 159 -5.90 -18.79 -37.23
C ARG A 159 -5.41 -17.72 -38.19
#